data_AF-A0AAE9F1E1-F1
#
_entry.id   AF-A0AAE9F1E1-F1
#
_cell.length_a   1.000
_cell.length_b   1.000
_cell.length_c   1.000
_cell.angle_alpha   90.00
_cell.angle_beta   90.00
_cell.angle_gamma   90.00
#
_symmetry.space_group_name_H-M   'P 1'
#
loop_
_entity.id
_entity.type
_entity.pdbx_description
1 polymer ?
#
loop_
_entity_poly.entity_id
_entity_poly.type
_entity_poly.pdbx_seq_one_letter_code
_entity_poly.pdbx_strand_id
1 'polypeptide(L)'
;MYESLIFLIFLFIFCYFASAQNGVVIEQEFVKKGCNSTCIYREDRISSKTISNFPKNCSTLCGYFVIDDLTDLSEKQLISLFENAKILIGGLTIFDTNYTTGSFLSGLEAIDCMYDSVVEWVSNMKMTESGLTNLKNISCNDFTISDSSKMTKLNMPKFENYQGTNNLVISRLASDFCMSGDEIKGFLTTTTVPANVEISGKLCDFVKNDKSCTKDVSDGCTDFYGDLTIGPNFSDLEKLKSLETIIGTLFLNATNFIDLSIFENLHYIIQIDQKKSALKVEGNEMLNSALFPSLKRIFSTSPLESVIFKNNHENLKNDPMTCYKIRNSVMPSSLWVPDFDDISCEDMKVVNTPAPETPAVTQVLGNPIVTPPPGHSETCTDNSEGNIWNSKPILLISLFSCIF
;
A
#
# COMPACT_ATOMS: atom_id res chain seq x y z
N MET A 1 -28.50 -3.52 -50.18
CA MET A 1 -29.12 -2.64 -49.16
C MET A 1 -29.90 -3.41 -48.11
N TYR A 2 -30.87 -4.26 -48.47
CA TYR A 2 -31.66 -5.01 -47.48
C TYR A 2 -30.84 -5.99 -46.62
N GLU A 3 -29.90 -6.73 -47.20
CA GLU A 3 -29.07 -7.66 -46.42
C GLU A 3 -28.11 -6.96 -45.46
N SER A 4 -27.55 -5.81 -45.88
CA SER A 4 -26.71 -4.98 -45.02
C SER A 4 -27.49 -4.39 -43.84
N LEU A 5 -28.76 -4.03 -44.05
CA LEU A 5 -29.65 -3.53 -43.00
C LEU A 5 -30.02 -4.63 -41.99
N ILE A 6 -30.29 -5.84 -42.46
CA ILE A 6 -30.58 -7.00 -41.61
C ILE A 6 -29.36 -7.36 -40.76
N PHE A 7 -28.16 -7.36 -41.34
CA PHE A 7 -26.91 -7.60 -40.62
C PHE A 7 -26.67 -6.55 -39.52
N LEU A 8 -26.88 -5.26 -39.82
CA LEU A 8 -26.79 -4.17 -38.83
C LEU A 8 -27.78 -4.39 -37.67
N ILE A 9 -29.03 -4.75 -37.96
CA ILE A 9 -30.03 -5.01 -36.92
C ILE A 9 -29.62 -6.19 -36.03
N PHE A 10 -29.13 -7.29 -36.60
CA PHE A 10 -28.63 -8.43 -35.81
C PHE A 10 -27.42 -8.06 -34.96
N LEU A 11 -26.52 -7.23 -35.48
CA LEU A 11 -25.37 -6.72 -34.73
C LEU A 11 -25.84 -5.87 -33.54
N PHE A 12 -26.79 -4.94 -33.74
CA PHE A 12 -27.36 -4.13 -32.66
C PHE A 12 -28.04 -4.99 -31.60
N ILE A 13 -28.83 -5.98 -32.01
CA ILE A 13 -29.50 -6.91 -31.10
C ILE A 13 -28.47 -7.73 -30.30
N PHE A 14 -27.45 -8.26 -30.96
CA PHE A 14 -26.38 -9.01 -30.31
C PHE A 14 -25.61 -8.14 -29.31
N CYS A 15 -25.22 -6.92 -29.69
CA CYS A 15 -24.58 -5.97 -28.79
C CYS A 15 -25.47 -5.66 -27.58
N TYR A 16 -26.77 -5.43 -27.79
CA TYR A 16 -27.71 -5.18 -26.70
C TYR A 16 -27.79 -6.34 -25.71
N PHE A 17 -27.91 -7.58 -26.21
CA PHE A 17 -27.94 -8.77 -25.34
C PHE A 17 -26.61 -8.98 -24.61
N ALA A 18 -25.47 -8.74 -25.26
CA ALA A 18 -24.16 -8.85 -24.63
C ALA A 18 -23.99 -7.82 -23.49
N SER A 19 -24.35 -6.55 -23.73
CA SER A 19 -24.33 -5.50 -22.71
C SER A 19 -25.27 -5.80 -21.54
N ALA A 20 -26.49 -6.28 -21.83
CA ALA A 20 -27.45 -6.65 -20.79
C ALA A 20 -26.94 -7.81 -19.92
N GLN A 21 -26.32 -8.83 -20.53
CA GLN A 21 -25.74 -9.95 -19.80
C GLN A 21 -24.58 -9.50 -18.90
N ASN A 22 -23.71 -8.61 -19.39
CA ASN A 22 -22.62 -8.05 -18.59
C ASN A 22 -23.14 -7.25 -17.39
N GLY A 23 -24.18 -6.42 -17.58
CA GLY A 23 -24.80 -5.66 -16.49
C GLY A 23 -25.38 -6.55 -15.38
N VAL A 24 -26.06 -7.65 -15.76
CA VAL A 24 -26.59 -8.64 -14.80
C VAL A 24 -25.47 -9.32 -14.02
N VAL A 25 -24.36 -9.65 -14.67
CA VAL A 25 -23.19 -10.26 -13.99
C VAL A 25 -22.59 -9.29 -12.98
N ILE A 26 -22.36 -8.03 -13.36
CA ILE A 26 -21.80 -7.01 -12.46
C ILE A 26 -22.71 -6.79 -11.24
N GLU A 27 -24.03 -6.72 -11.44
CA GLU A 27 -24.99 -6.57 -10.34
C GLU A 27 -24.95 -7.75 -9.36
N GLN A 28 -24.87 -8.98 -9.86
CA GLN A 28 -24.74 -10.17 -9.02
C GLN A 28 -23.47 -10.14 -8.16
N GLU A 29 -22.37 -9.61 -8.70
CA GLU A 29 -21.10 -9.50 -7.99
C GLU A 29 -21.17 -8.45 -6.88
N PHE A 30 -21.79 -7.29 -7.13
CA PHE A 30 -22.08 -6.31 -6.07
C PHE A 30 -22.93 -6.94 -4.96
N VAL A 31 -23.98 -7.69 -5.30
CA VAL A 31 -24.83 -8.38 -4.31
C VAL A 31 -24.04 -9.41 -3.51
N LYS A 32 -23.16 -10.20 -4.15
CA LYS A 32 -22.26 -11.15 -3.46
C LYS A 32 -21.30 -10.44 -2.49
N LYS A 33 -20.86 -9.23 -2.82
CA LYS A 33 -20.02 -8.36 -1.97
C LYS A 33 -20.82 -7.66 -0.86
N GLY A 34 -22.13 -7.88 -0.77
CA GLY A 34 -22.99 -7.40 0.31
C GLY A 34 -23.81 -6.14 -0.02
N CYS A 35 -23.86 -5.74 -1.29
CA CYS A 35 -24.68 -4.61 -1.72
C CYS A 35 -26.18 -4.95 -1.73
N ASN A 36 -27.00 -4.04 -1.22
CA ASN A 36 -28.44 -4.08 -1.48
C ASN A 36 -28.70 -3.67 -2.94
N SER A 37 -29.50 -4.43 -3.68
CA SER A 37 -29.80 -4.16 -5.10
C SER A 37 -30.46 -2.81 -5.35
N THR A 38 -31.17 -2.24 -4.36
CA THR A 38 -31.73 -0.87 -4.43
C THR A 38 -30.69 0.22 -4.22
N CYS A 39 -29.49 -0.15 -3.73
CA CYS A 39 -28.35 0.74 -3.49
C CYS A 39 -27.25 0.63 -4.55
N ILE A 40 -27.53 -0.08 -5.65
CA ILE A 40 -26.64 -0.17 -6.81
C ILE A 40 -27.01 0.93 -7.80
N TYR A 41 -26.07 1.85 -8.04
CA TYR A 41 -26.14 2.82 -9.11
C TYR A 41 -25.60 2.17 -10.40
N ARG A 42 -26.43 2.18 -11.45
CA ARG A 42 -26.18 1.44 -12.69
C ARG A 42 -25.70 2.32 -13.85
N GLU A 43 -25.68 3.63 -13.65
CA GLU A 43 -25.18 4.56 -14.65
C GLU A 43 -23.71 4.83 -14.37
N ASP A 44 -22.89 4.92 -15.40
CA ASP A 44 -21.45 5.15 -15.21
C ASP A 44 -21.16 6.58 -14.70
N ARG A 45 -22.00 7.55 -15.10
CA ARG A 45 -21.76 8.99 -14.85
C ARG A 45 -22.89 9.64 -14.08
N ILE A 46 -22.55 10.50 -13.14
CA ILE A 46 -23.51 11.35 -12.42
C ILE A 46 -23.76 12.64 -13.19
N SER A 47 -25.03 12.95 -13.48
CA SER A 47 -25.48 14.17 -14.15
C SER A 47 -26.97 14.41 -13.86
N SER A 48 -27.51 15.55 -14.28
CA SER A 48 -28.94 15.86 -14.21
C SER A 48 -29.81 14.84 -14.96
N LYS A 49 -29.26 14.16 -15.98
CA LYS A 49 -29.97 13.11 -16.74
C LYS A 49 -30.06 11.79 -16.00
N THR A 50 -29.06 11.48 -15.18
CA THR A 50 -28.91 10.18 -14.50
C THR A 50 -29.26 10.23 -13.01
N ILE A 51 -29.36 11.44 -12.42
CA ILE A 51 -29.65 11.64 -10.99
C ILE A 51 -30.98 11.03 -10.54
N SER A 52 -31.98 10.88 -11.44
CA SER A 52 -33.24 10.21 -11.11
C SER A 52 -33.06 8.73 -10.76
N ASN A 53 -31.99 8.12 -11.26
CA ASN A 53 -31.65 6.71 -11.07
C ASN A 53 -30.69 6.51 -9.89
N PHE A 54 -30.24 7.59 -9.25
CA PHE A 54 -29.33 7.52 -8.12
C PHE A 54 -30.04 6.91 -6.88
N PRO A 55 -29.42 5.93 -6.20
CA PRO A 55 -30.01 5.31 -5.03
C PRO A 55 -30.28 6.30 -3.89
N LYS A 56 -31.43 6.16 -3.24
CA LYS A 56 -31.84 7.04 -2.13
C LYS A 56 -31.73 6.31 -0.80
N ASN A 57 -31.35 7.05 0.24
CA ASN A 57 -31.27 6.57 1.63
C ASN A 57 -30.36 5.34 1.82
N CYS A 58 -29.25 5.29 1.08
CA CYS A 58 -28.30 4.19 1.14
C CYS A 58 -27.06 4.59 1.93
N SER A 59 -26.78 3.84 3.01
CA SER A 59 -25.52 3.96 3.76
C SER A 59 -24.35 3.33 3.01
N THR A 60 -24.58 2.20 2.34
CA THR A 60 -23.63 1.58 1.42
C THR A 60 -24.12 1.83 0.00
N LEU A 61 -23.33 2.55 -0.80
CA LEU A 61 -23.57 2.77 -2.22
C LEU A 61 -22.65 1.87 -3.03
N CYS A 62 -23.20 1.30 -4.09
CA CYS A 62 -22.47 0.37 -4.95
C CYS A 62 -22.55 0.79 -6.41
N GLY A 63 -21.45 0.66 -7.13
CA GLY A 63 -21.36 1.06 -8.53
C GLY A 63 -19.99 1.61 -8.89
N TYR A 64 -19.85 2.00 -10.15
CA TYR A 64 -18.68 2.71 -10.64
C TYR A 64 -19.08 4.17 -10.82
N PHE A 65 -18.59 5.04 -9.95
CA PHE A 65 -19.03 6.43 -9.86
C PHE A 65 -18.06 7.34 -10.61
N VAL A 66 -18.54 7.95 -11.70
CA VAL A 66 -17.79 8.97 -12.43
C VAL A 66 -18.42 10.35 -12.21
N ILE A 67 -17.59 11.30 -11.77
CA ILE A 67 -17.90 12.74 -11.65
C ILE A 67 -16.87 13.50 -12.45
N ASP A 68 -17.30 14.24 -13.47
CA ASP A 68 -16.35 14.87 -14.40
C ASP A 68 -16.85 16.18 -15.00
N ASP A 69 -16.20 16.64 -16.07
CA ASP A 69 -16.54 17.86 -16.79
C ASP A 69 -17.95 17.85 -17.42
N LEU A 70 -18.57 16.68 -17.59
CA LEU A 70 -19.96 16.54 -18.04
C LEU A 70 -20.97 16.43 -16.89
N THR A 71 -20.50 16.36 -15.62
CA THR A 71 -21.39 16.46 -14.46
C THR A 71 -21.87 17.91 -14.31
N ASP A 72 -23.14 18.14 -14.62
CA ASP A 72 -23.81 19.44 -14.58
C ASP A 72 -24.50 19.75 -13.23
N LEU A 73 -24.16 19.00 -12.18
CA LEU A 73 -24.69 19.20 -10.83
C LEU A 73 -23.85 20.21 -10.05
N SER A 74 -24.50 21.04 -9.23
CA SER A 74 -23.79 21.88 -8.25
C SER A 74 -23.20 21.06 -7.10
N GLU A 75 -22.17 21.59 -6.41
CA GLU A 75 -21.62 20.95 -5.19
C GLU A 75 -22.72 20.69 -4.15
N LYS A 76 -23.69 21.58 -3.99
CA LYS A 76 -24.84 21.40 -3.09
C LYS A 76 -25.72 20.21 -3.48
N GLN A 77 -25.93 19.99 -4.77
CA GLN A 77 -26.69 18.82 -5.25
C GLN A 77 -25.90 17.54 -4.99
N LEU A 78 -24.58 17.53 -5.22
CA LEU A 78 -23.73 16.37 -4.92
C LEU A 78 -23.70 16.07 -3.41
N ILE A 79 -23.57 17.09 -2.56
CA ILE A 79 -23.63 16.93 -1.09
C ILE A 79 -24.93 16.24 -0.69
N SER A 80 -26.07 16.68 -1.22
CA SER A 80 -27.36 16.05 -0.93
C SER A 80 -27.45 14.63 -1.48
N LEU A 81 -26.83 14.37 -2.63
CA LEU A 81 -26.82 13.06 -3.28
C LEU A 81 -26.09 12.00 -2.43
N PHE A 82 -24.96 12.37 -1.83
CA PHE A 82 -24.11 11.50 -1.03
C PHE A 82 -24.33 11.63 0.49
N GLU A 83 -25.33 12.38 0.95
CA GLU A 83 -25.49 12.77 2.36
C GLU A 83 -25.57 11.57 3.33
N ASN A 84 -26.15 10.46 2.88
CA ASN A 84 -26.33 9.25 3.67
C ASN A 84 -25.20 8.23 3.46
N ALA A 85 -24.36 8.43 2.45
CA ALA A 85 -23.36 7.45 2.03
C ALA A 85 -22.19 7.42 3.03
N LYS A 86 -21.88 6.22 3.50
CA LYS A 86 -20.79 5.90 4.42
C LYS A 86 -19.77 4.96 3.79
N ILE A 87 -20.22 4.04 2.96
CA ILE A 87 -19.36 3.06 2.30
C ILE A 87 -19.64 3.12 0.80
N LEU A 88 -18.58 3.19 0.00
CA LEU A 88 -18.63 3.01 -1.44
C LEU A 88 -18.02 1.65 -1.78
N ILE A 89 -18.75 0.81 -2.51
CA ILE A 89 -18.25 -0.45 -3.07
C ILE A 89 -18.22 -0.33 -4.60
N GLY A 90 -17.07 -0.58 -5.22
CA GLY A 90 -16.86 -0.42 -6.66
C GLY A 90 -15.77 0.60 -6.98
N GLY A 91 -15.98 1.52 -7.91
CA GLY A 91 -14.95 2.47 -8.35
C GLY A 91 -15.35 3.92 -8.13
N LEU A 92 -14.36 4.80 -8.02
CA LEU A 92 -14.57 6.25 -7.91
C LEU A 92 -13.58 6.99 -8.80
N THR A 93 -14.08 7.66 -9.83
CA THR A 93 -13.27 8.50 -10.72
C THR A 93 -13.80 9.92 -10.72
N ILE A 94 -12.94 10.86 -10.38
CA ILE A 94 -13.23 12.29 -10.38
C ILE A 94 -12.20 12.98 -11.27
N PHE A 95 -12.60 13.42 -12.47
CA PHE A 95 -11.63 13.96 -13.43
C PHE A 95 -12.09 15.24 -14.12
N ASP A 96 -11.18 16.16 -14.41
CA ASP A 96 -11.45 17.41 -15.13
C ASP A 96 -12.62 18.27 -14.59
N THR A 97 -12.93 18.15 -13.30
CA THR A 97 -14.06 18.89 -12.72
C THR A 97 -13.73 20.36 -12.47
N ASN A 98 -14.79 21.17 -12.39
CA ASN A 98 -14.69 22.59 -12.00
C ASN A 98 -14.89 22.82 -10.49
N TYR A 99 -15.04 21.76 -9.70
CA TYR A 99 -15.27 21.85 -8.26
C TYR A 99 -14.04 22.35 -7.52
N THR A 100 -14.28 23.02 -6.39
CA THR A 100 -13.20 23.55 -5.56
C THR A 100 -12.79 22.60 -4.44
N THR A 101 -13.67 21.68 -4.06
CA THR A 101 -13.41 20.64 -3.06
C THR A 101 -14.11 19.34 -3.47
N GLY A 102 -13.61 18.20 -2.97
CA GLY A 102 -14.35 16.93 -3.00
C GLY A 102 -15.28 16.71 -1.81
N SER A 103 -15.61 17.75 -1.05
CA SER A 103 -16.34 17.62 0.23
C SER A 103 -17.76 17.09 0.10
N PHE A 104 -18.30 16.99 -1.11
CA PHE A 104 -19.54 16.24 -1.35
C PHE A 104 -19.43 14.74 -1.00
N LEU A 105 -18.21 14.21 -0.84
CA LEU A 105 -17.94 12.86 -0.34
C LEU A 105 -17.49 12.84 1.13
N SER A 106 -17.63 13.94 1.87
CA SER A 106 -17.13 14.04 3.24
C SER A 106 -17.76 13.03 4.20
N GLY A 107 -18.94 12.48 3.86
CA GLY A 107 -19.65 11.47 4.64
C GLY A 107 -19.04 10.07 4.57
N LEU A 108 -18.25 9.78 3.54
CA LEU A 108 -17.65 8.46 3.33
C LEU A 108 -16.63 8.13 4.43
N GLU A 109 -16.71 6.89 4.89
CA GLU A 109 -15.86 6.27 5.92
C GLU A 109 -15.00 5.14 5.33
N ALA A 110 -15.46 4.51 4.23
CA ALA A 110 -14.68 3.49 3.52
C ALA A 110 -14.96 3.49 2.01
N ILE A 111 -13.93 3.14 1.23
CA ILE A 111 -14.03 2.79 -0.19
C ILE A 111 -13.44 1.39 -0.39
N ASP A 112 -14.23 0.46 -0.89
CA ASP A 112 -13.85 -0.94 -1.14
C ASP A 112 -14.00 -1.25 -2.63
N CYS A 113 -12.88 -1.34 -3.33
CA CYS A 113 -12.90 -1.56 -4.76
C CYS A 113 -13.21 -3.00 -5.13
N MET A 114 -13.91 -3.15 -6.26
CA MET A 114 -14.17 -4.44 -6.87
C MET A 114 -13.26 -4.67 -8.06
N TYR A 115 -12.66 -5.87 -8.15
CA TYR A 115 -11.78 -6.25 -9.26
C TYR A 115 -10.68 -5.20 -9.50
N ASP A 116 -10.55 -4.73 -10.75
CA ASP A 116 -9.57 -3.75 -11.20
C ASP A 116 -10.12 -2.32 -11.14
N SER A 117 -11.16 -2.06 -10.34
CA SER A 117 -11.64 -0.70 -10.13
C SER A 117 -10.70 0.11 -9.26
N VAL A 118 -10.79 1.42 -9.45
CA VAL A 118 -9.77 2.38 -9.04
C VAL A 118 -10.40 3.51 -8.25
N VAL A 119 -9.56 4.19 -7.47
CA VAL A 119 -9.88 5.50 -6.90
C VAL A 119 -8.98 6.53 -7.56
N GLU A 120 -9.57 7.46 -8.31
CA GLU A 120 -8.84 8.42 -9.11
C GLU A 120 -9.40 9.84 -8.96
N TRP A 121 -8.53 10.79 -8.63
CA TRP A 121 -8.73 12.23 -8.81
C TRP A 121 -7.67 12.78 -9.75
N VAL A 122 -8.05 13.13 -10.98
CA VAL A 122 -7.07 13.53 -12.01
C VAL A 122 -7.49 14.83 -12.67
N SER A 123 -6.55 15.74 -12.93
CA SER A 123 -6.80 16.98 -13.68
C SER A 123 -7.85 17.92 -13.07
N ASN A 124 -8.09 17.86 -11.76
CA ASN A 124 -9.06 18.73 -11.08
C ASN A 124 -8.43 20.09 -10.76
N MET A 125 -8.18 20.91 -11.79
CA MET A 125 -7.36 22.13 -11.71
C MET A 125 -7.88 23.24 -10.79
N LYS A 126 -9.14 23.17 -10.35
CA LYS A 126 -9.75 24.11 -9.39
C LYS A 126 -9.81 23.56 -7.96
N MET A 127 -9.60 22.26 -7.78
CA MET A 127 -9.77 21.59 -6.50
C MET A 127 -8.59 21.89 -5.58
N THR A 128 -8.88 22.27 -4.35
CA THR A 128 -7.87 22.59 -3.33
C THR A 128 -7.60 21.45 -2.36
N GLU A 129 -8.54 20.50 -2.25
CA GLU A 129 -8.48 19.33 -1.37
C GLU A 129 -9.47 18.24 -1.79
N SER A 130 -9.22 16.97 -1.40
CA SER A 130 -10.18 15.88 -1.64
C SER A 130 -11.38 15.94 -0.68
N GLY A 131 -11.19 16.48 0.54
CA GLY A 131 -12.29 16.74 1.48
C GLY A 131 -12.96 15.46 2.04
N LEU A 132 -12.27 14.33 1.99
CA LEU A 132 -12.73 13.03 2.49
C LEU A 132 -12.57 12.93 4.02
N THR A 133 -13.20 13.87 4.73
CA THR A 133 -12.88 14.14 6.15
C THR A 133 -13.22 13.01 7.13
N ASN A 134 -14.09 12.07 6.73
CA ASN A 134 -14.45 10.92 7.55
C ASN A 134 -13.85 9.60 7.05
N LEU A 135 -13.08 9.62 5.96
CA LEU A 135 -12.56 8.40 5.34
C LEU A 135 -11.51 7.76 6.24
N LYS A 136 -11.70 6.48 6.52
CA LYS A 136 -10.81 5.66 7.35
C LYS A 136 -10.09 4.59 6.56
N ASN A 137 -10.80 3.97 5.61
CA ASN A 137 -10.35 2.78 4.91
C ASN A 137 -10.43 2.94 3.39
N ILE A 138 -9.37 2.58 2.69
CA ILE A 138 -9.37 2.36 1.25
C ILE A 138 -8.84 0.96 0.99
N SER A 139 -9.64 0.13 0.32
CA SER A 139 -9.26 -1.21 -0.13
C SER A 139 -9.35 -1.25 -1.66
N CYS A 140 -8.37 -0.62 -2.31
CA CYS A 140 -8.31 -0.48 -3.76
C CYS A 140 -6.90 -0.74 -4.24
N ASN A 141 -6.75 -1.52 -5.31
CA ASN A 141 -5.44 -1.83 -5.86
C ASN A 141 -4.73 -0.58 -6.37
N ASP A 142 -5.51 0.38 -6.87
CA ASP A 142 -5.05 1.63 -7.46
C ASP A 142 -5.68 2.83 -6.76
N PHE A 143 -4.82 3.74 -6.31
CA PHE A 143 -5.18 5.04 -5.75
C PHE A 143 -4.33 6.13 -6.39
N THR A 144 -4.98 7.04 -7.11
CA THR A 144 -4.32 8.14 -7.82
C THR A 144 -4.96 9.48 -7.47
N ILE A 145 -4.15 10.43 -7.03
CA ILE A 145 -4.48 11.86 -6.98
C ILE A 145 -3.39 12.59 -7.73
N SER A 146 -3.72 13.14 -8.90
CA SER A 146 -2.71 13.80 -9.73
C SER A 146 -3.22 14.96 -10.57
N ASP A 147 -2.27 15.71 -11.13
CA ASP A 147 -2.51 16.77 -12.11
C ASP A 147 -3.47 17.86 -11.61
N SER A 148 -3.43 18.17 -10.31
CA SER A 148 -4.36 19.09 -9.65
C SER A 148 -3.58 20.25 -9.03
N SER A 149 -3.18 21.20 -9.87
CA SER A 149 -2.21 22.28 -9.55
C SER A 149 -2.61 23.23 -8.41
N LYS A 150 -3.88 23.23 -7.98
CA LYS A 150 -4.38 24.01 -6.84
C LYS A 150 -4.57 23.19 -5.55
N MET A 151 -4.37 21.89 -5.60
CA MET A 151 -4.55 21.02 -4.45
C MET A 151 -3.38 21.20 -3.49
N THR A 152 -3.64 21.75 -2.30
CA THR A 152 -2.61 22.05 -1.29
C THR A 152 -2.59 21.06 -0.13
N LYS A 153 -3.60 20.19 -0.02
CA LYS A 153 -3.69 19.14 1.00
C LYS A 153 -4.65 18.03 0.58
N LEU A 154 -4.51 16.84 1.16
CA LEU A 154 -5.49 15.76 1.00
C LEU A 154 -6.77 16.07 1.78
N ASN A 155 -6.65 16.41 3.06
CA ASN A 155 -7.75 16.61 4.00
C ASN A 155 -8.50 15.30 4.34
N MET A 156 -7.73 14.29 4.77
CA MET A 156 -8.20 12.98 5.22
C MET A 156 -7.76 12.69 6.68
N PRO A 157 -8.18 13.52 7.66
CA PRO A 157 -7.67 13.47 9.04
C PRO A 157 -8.02 12.20 9.83
N LYS A 158 -8.93 11.35 9.33
CA LYS A 158 -9.30 10.08 9.97
C LYS A 158 -8.78 8.86 9.21
N PHE A 159 -7.92 9.08 8.23
CA PHE A 159 -7.43 8.00 7.39
C PHE A 159 -6.47 7.11 8.18
N GLU A 160 -6.77 5.82 8.21
CA GLU A 160 -6.09 4.87 9.07
C GLU A 160 -5.57 3.66 8.31
N ASN A 161 -6.16 3.34 7.16
CA ASN A 161 -5.88 2.07 6.50
C ASN A 161 -5.98 2.11 4.98
N TYR A 162 -4.88 1.75 4.32
CA TYR A 162 -4.79 1.49 2.89
C TYR A 162 -4.43 0.03 2.62
N GLN A 163 -5.19 -0.63 1.76
CA GLN A 163 -4.93 -1.99 1.27
C GLN A 163 -4.91 -2.00 -0.26
N GLY A 164 -3.89 -1.37 -0.83
CA GLY A 164 -3.61 -1.40 -2.26
C GLY A 164 -2.27 -2.05 -2.60
N THR A 165 -2.19 -2.59 -3.80
CA THR A 165 -1.09 -3.47 -4.23
C THR A 165 -0.46 -3.06 -5.56
N ASN A 166 -1.13 -2.21 -6.36
CA ASN A 166 -0.70 -1.86 -7.70
C ASN A 166 -0.11 -0.43 -7.73
N ASN A 167 -0.92 0.60 -7.97
CA ASN A 167 -0.46 1.98 -8.03
C ASN A 167 -0.90 2.80 -6.81
N LEU A 168 0.05 3.51 -6.20
CA LEU A 168 -0.21 4.58 -5.23
C LEU A 168 0.47 5.86 -5.72
N VAL A 169 -0.31 6.77 -6.30
CA VAL A 169 0.19 7.99 -6.94
C VAL A 169 -0.46 9.21 -6.30
N ILE A 170 0.36 10.07 -5.70
CA ILE A 170 -0.02 11.38 -5.17
C ILE A 170 1.03 12.36 -5.68
N SER A 171 0.82 12.95 -6.85
CA SER A 171 1.86 13.75 -7.51
C SER A 171 1.31 14.81 -8.44
N ARG A 172 2.18 15.72 -8.90
CA ARG A 172 1.80 16.83 -9.80
C ARG A 172 0.66 17.70 -9.22
N LEU A 173 0.79 18.04 -7.93
CA LEU A 173 -0.13 18.89 -7.17
C LEU A 173 0.44 20.30 -7.00
N ALA A 174 -0.15 21.13 -6.14
CA ALA A 174 0.39 22.46 -5.85
C ALA A 174 1.82 22.38 -5.28
N SER A 175 2.65 23.39 -5.52
CA SER A 175 4.04 23.41 -5.03
C SER A 175 4.16 23.41 -3.51
N ASP A 176 3.13 23.90 -2.82
CA ASP A 176 3.00 23.91 -1.37
C ASP A 176 2.10 22.78 -0.83
N PHE A 177 1.75 21.80 -1.67
CA PHE A 177 1.01 20.62 -1.25
C PHE A 177 1.71 19.91 -0.10
N CYS A 178 0.97 19.65 0.97
CA CYS A 178 1.46 18.90 2.12
C CYS A 178 0.51 17.78 2.56
N MET A 179 1.07 16.78 3.22
CA MET A 179 0.33 15.73 3.92
C MET A 179 0.73 15.69 5.40
N SER A 180 -0.22 15.38 6.27
CA SER A 180 0.10 15.13 7.67
C SER A 180 0.84 13.79 7.85
N GLY A 181 1.53 13.63 8.98
CA GLY A 181 2.15 12.35 9.31
C GLY A 181 1.14 11.20 9.39
N ASP A 182 -0.05 11.49 9.92
CA ASP A 182 -1.14 10.52 10.05
C ASP A 182 -1.71 10.10 8.69
N GLU A 183 -1.89 11.05 7.76
CA GLU A 183 -2.32 10.74 6.39
C GLU A 183 -1.32 9.82 5.69
N ILE A 184 -0.02 10.12 5.81
CA ILE A 184 1.04 9.28 5.23
C ILE A 184 1.03 7.89 5.90
N LYS A 185 0.95 7.83 7.23
CA LYS A 185 0.90 6.58 8.01
C LYS A 185 -0.25 5.68 7.58
N GLY A 186 -1.43 6.24 7.26
CA GLY A 186 -2.56 5.47 6.73
C GLY A 186 -2.25 4.71 5.45
N PHE A 187 -1.38 5.26 4.58
CA PHE A 187 -0.93 4.55 3.37
C PHE A 187 0.08 3.43 3.63
N LEU A 188 0.72 3.41 4.80
CA LEU A 188 1.76 2.43 5.15
C LEU A 188 1.20 1.16 5.80
N THR A 189 -0.11 1.07 6.00
CA THR A 189 -0.73 -0.12 6.64
C THR A 189 -0.95 -1.29 5.69
N THR A 190 -0.65 -1.12 4.40
CA THR A 190 -0.77 -2.18 3.41
C THR A 190 0.09 -3.38 3.77
N THR A 191 -0.45 -4.58 3.60
CA THR A 191 0.25 -5.85 3.85
C THR A 191 1.39 -6.09 2.85
N THR A 192 1.27 -5.56 1.64
CA THR A 192 2.27 -5.69 0.56
C THR A 192 2.63 -4.31 0.03
N VAL A 193 3.91 -4.08 -0.25
CA VAL A 193 4.34 -2.80 -0.85
C VAL A 193 3.72 -2.68 -2.24
N PRO A 194 3.03 -1.57 -2.59
CA PRO A 194 2.46 -1.41 -3.92
C PRO A 194 3.54 -1.48 -4.99
N ALA A 195 3.21 -2.04 -6.15
CA ALA A 195 4.14 -2.19 -7.26
C ALA A 195 4.74 -0.86 -7.72
N ASN A 196 3.93 0.19 -7.79
CA ASN A 196 4.37 1.54 -8.11
C ASN A 196 3.91 2.52 -7.02
N VAL A 197 4.85 3.28 -6.46
CA VAL A 197 4.58 4.32 -5.47
C VAL A 197 5.24 5.62 -5.92
N GLU A 198 4.44 6.65 -6.16
CA GLU A 198 4.89 8.00 -6.46
C GLU A 198 4.16 8.97 -5.53
N ILE A 199 4.81 9.37 -4.45
CA ILE A 199 4.25 10.35 -3.51
C ILE A 199 5.17 11.58 -3.50
N SER A 200 4.62 12.71 -3.88
CA SER A 200 5.29 14.01 -3.93
C SER A 200 4.59 15.01 -3.01
N GLY A 201 5.37 15.85 -2.35
CA GLY A 201 4.87 16.88 -1.44
C GLY A 201 5.83 17.14 -0.31
N LYS A 202 5.35 17.84 0.71
CA LYS A 202 6.05 18.05 1.99
C LYS A 202 5.22 17.57 3.17
N LEU A 203 5.84 17.46 4.33
CA LEU A 203 5.12 17.27 5.57
C LEU A 203 4.38 18.58 5.91
N CYS A 204 3.11 18.49 6.32
CA CYS A 204 2.40 19.65 6.85
C CYS A 204 3.01 20.11 8.17
N ASP A 205 2.70 21.36 8.55
CA ASP A 205 3.13 21.89 9.84
C ASP A 205 2.65 21.00 10.99
N PHE A 206 3.56 20.74 11.93
CA PHE A 206 3.27 19.89 13.08
C PHE A 206 2.17 20.48 13.94
N VAL A 207 1.12 19.69 14.18
CA VAL A 207 0.04 20.00 15.13
C VAL A 207 0.20 19.09 16.33
N LYS A 208 0.53 19.68 17.48
CA LYS A 208 0.76 18.92 18.72
C LYS A 208 -0.51 18.21 19.18
N ASN A 209 -0.38 16.93 19.54
CA ASN A 209 -1.38 16.16 20.28
C ASN A 209 -0.73 15.50 21.51
N ASP A 210 -1.54 14.84 22.35
CA ASP A 210 -1.09 14.28 23.64
C ASP A 210 -0.07 13.13 23.51
N LYS A 211 -0.02 12.47 22.34
CA LYS A 211 0.86 11.33 22.06
C LYS A 211 2.06 11.71 21.20
N SER A 212 2.12 12.95 20.71
CA SER A 212 3.18 13.40 19.82
C SER A 212 4.20 14.28 20.54
N CYS A 213 5.47 14.08 20.20
CA CYS A 213 6.58 14.88 20.71
C CYS A 213 7.47 15.38 19.58
N THR A 214 8.26 16.41 19.89
CA THR A 214 9.23 17.04 19.00
C THR A 214 10.49 17.35 19.78
N LYS A 215 11.65 17.39 19.10
CA LYS A 215 12.97 17.70 19.67
C LYS A 215 13.48 16.63 20.64
N ASP A 216 12.73 16.36 21.70
CA ASP A 216 13.06 15.37 22.74
C ASP A 216 11.95 14.32 22.85
N VAL A 217 12.34 13.09 23.16
CA VAL A 217 11.38 12.00 23.44
C VAL A 217 10.85 12.18 24.86
N SER A 218 9.63 12.69 24.99
CA SER A 218 8.96 12.87 26.29
C SER A 218 8.22 11.60 26.73
N ASP A 219 7.92 11.48 28.02
CA ASP A 219 7.14 10.36 28.54
C ASP A 219 5.77 10.27 27.85
N GLY A 220 5.38 9.06 27.46
CA GLY A 220 4.12 8.80 26.75
C GLY A 220 4.11 9.18 25.26
N CYS A 221 5.25 9.60 24.70
CA CYS A 221 5.35 9.89 23.27
C CYS A 221 5.34 8.62 22.43
N THR A 222 4.37 8.50 21.52
CA THR A 222 4.32 7.43 20.52
C THR A 222 4.70 7.91 19.12
N ASP A 223 4.43 9.17 18.79
CA ASP A 223 4.74 9.74 17.48
C ASP A 223 5.76 10.88 17.60
N PHE A 224 7.01 10.62 17.18
CA PHE A 224 8.08 11.60 17.20
C PHE A 224 8.12 12.37 15.88
N TYR A 225 8.02 13.70 15.93
CA TYR A 225 8.13 14.58 14.77
C TYR A 225 9.49 15.30 14.77
N GLY A 226 10.28 15.04 13.72
CA GLY A 226 11.63 15.57 13.52
C GLY A 226 12.68 14.48 13.35
N ASP A 227 13.93 14.91 13.18
CA ASP A 227 15.06 13.99 13.05
C ASP A 227 15.56 13.58 14.45
N LEU A 228 15.53 12.29 14.75
CA LEU A 228 15.97 11.70 16.01
C LEU A 228 17.38 11.11 15.85
N THR A 229 18.37 11.74 16.49
CA THR A 229 19.74 11.21 16.56
C THR A 229 19.98 10.58 17.92
N ILE A 230 20.38 9.31 17.92
CA ILE A 230 20.75 8.54 19.10
C ILE A 230 22.23 8.21 19.00
N GLY A 231 23.00 8.68 19.97
CA GLY A 231 24.44 8.45 20.05
C GLY A 231 24.87 7.86 21.39
N PRO A 232 26.18 7.79 21.66
CA PRO A 232 26.71 7.10 22.84
C PRO A 232 26.27 7.70 24.18
N ASN A 233 25.90 8.99 24.18
CA ASN A 233 25.50 9.73 25.38
C ASN A 233 23.98 9.98 25.47
N PHE A 234 23.16 9.24 24.72
CA PHE A 234 21.70 9.39 24.79
C PHE A 234 21.21 8.88 26.16
N SER A 235 20.64 9.76 26.99
CA SER A 235 20.35 9.48 28.40
C SER A 235 19.07 8.66 28.61
N ASP A 236 18.10 8.79 27.72
CA ASP A 236 16.70 8.40 28.00
C ASP A 236 16.25 7.18 27.19
N LEU A 237 17.08 6.13 27.17
CA LEU A 237 16.84 4.93 26.36
C LEU A 237 15.48 4.26 26.60
N GLU A 238 15.00 4.25 27.84
CA GLU A 238 13.71 3.65 28.20
C GLU A 238 12.52 4.30 27.47
N LYS A 239 12.61 5.60 27.15
CA LYS A 239 11.52 6.30 26.46
C LYS A 239 11.38 5.87 25.00
N LEU A 240 12.47 5.36 24.40
CA LEU A 240 12.47 4.85 23.02
C LEU A 240 11.54 3.66 22.84
N LYS A 241 11.30 2.88 23.91
CA LYS A 241 10.40 1.72 23.90
C LYS A 241 8.97 2.10 23.54
N SER A 242 8.54 3.32 23.87
CA SER A 242 7.17 3.79 23.63
C SER A 242 6.94 4.34 22.21
N LEU A 243 8.01 4.59 21.45
CA LEU A 243 7.89 5.15 20.10
C LEU A 243 7.26 4.12 19.15
N GLU A 244 6.19 4.53 18.49
CA GLU A 244 5.49 3.78 17.44
C GLU A 244 5.82 4.30 16.04
N THR A 245 5.99 5.61 15.91
CA THR A 245 6.22 6.30 14.63
C THR A 245 7.33 7.33 14.80
N ILE A 246 8.27 7.37 13.86
CA ILE A 246 9.20 8.49 13.70
C ILE A 246 8.91 9.16 12.36
N ILE A 247 8.60 10.45 12.38
CA ILE A 247 8.31 11.28 11.22
C ILE A 247 9.48 12.24 11.04
N GLY A 248 10.48 11.75 10.32
CA GLY A 248 11.80 12.33 10.12
C GLY A 248 12.86 11.24 10.00
N THR A 249 14.13 11.62 10.11
CA THR A 249 15.25 10.67 10.08
C THR A 249 15.47 10.03 11.46
N LEU A 250 15.54 8.69 11.53
CA LEU A 250 16.16 7.99 12.66
C LEU A 250 17.64 7.78 12.36
N PHE A 251 18.52 8.37 13.17
CA PHE A 251 19.97 8.25 13.04
C PHE A 251 20.59 7.61 14.29
N LEU A 252 21.04 6.36 14.18
CA LEU A 252 21.80 5.66 15.20
C LEU A 252 23.29 5.83 14.90
N ASN A 253 24.00 6.64 15.68
CA ASN A 253 25.39 7.01 15.41
C ASN A 253 26.31 6.66 16.56
N ALA A 254 27.26 5.74 16.37
CA ALA A 254 28.24 5.35 17.37
C ALA A 254 27.61 4.97 18.72
N THR A 255 26.45 4.30 18.69
CA THR A 255 25.80 3.78 19.89
C THR A 255 26.56 2.56 20.42
N ASN A 256 26.28 2.23 21.68
CA ASN A 256 26.75 1.02 22.33
C ASN A 256 25.71 -0.12 22.25
N PHE A 257 24.76 -0.05 21.32
CA PHE A 257 23.72 -1.06 21.19
C PHE A 257 24.30 -2.37 20.65
N ILE A 258 23.86 -3.48 21.23
CA ILE A 258 24.18 -4.83 20.75
C ILE A 258 23.18 -5.27 19.68
N ASP A 259 21.93 -4.84 19.82
CA ASP A 259 20.82 -5.07 18.91
C ASP A 259 19.84 -3.88 18.96
N LEU A 260 18.79 -3.92 18.14
CA LEU A 260 17.77 -2.87 18.05
C LEU A 260 16.49 -3.20 18.84
N SER A 261 16.56 -4.10 19.83
CA SER A 261 15.40 -4.52 20.63
C SER A 261 14.79 -3.41 21.49
N ILE A 262 15.55 -2.34 21.76
CA ILE A 262 15.08 -1.15 22.49
C ILE A 262 13.89 -0.47 21.80
N PHE A 263 13.73 -0.64 20.48
CA PHE A 263 12.60 -0.14 19.70
C PHE A 263 11.44 -1.13 19.72
N GLU A 264 10.92 -1.42 20.91
CA GLU A 264 9.90 -2.46 21.14
C GLU A 264 8.62 -2.23 20.31
N ASN A 265 8.18 -0.98 20.18
CA ASN A 265 6.91 -0.63 19.53
C ASN A 265 7.06 0.13 18.20
N LEU A 266 8.29 0.34 17.70
CA LEU A 266 8.51 1.15 16.51
C LEU A 266 8.00 0.43 15.26
N HIS A 267 6.89 0.93 14.71
CA HIS A 267 6.21 0.36 13.55
C HIS A 267 6.59 1.06 12.24
N TYR A 268 6.78 2.39 12.30
CA TYR A 268 6.90 3.22 11.10
C TYR A 268 8.04 4.24 11.23
N ILE A 269 8.79 4.42 10.14
CA ILE A 269 9.73 5.52 9.95
C ILE A 269 9.33 6.23 8.65
N ILE A 270 9.10 7.54 8.69
CA ILE A 270 8.52 8.32 7.59
C ILE A 270 9.44 9.50 7.27
N GLN A 271 10.05 9.51 6.08
CA GLN A 271 10.85 10.63 5.58
C GLN A 271 10.35 11.06 4.20
N ILE A 272 9.74 12.25 4.13
CA ILE A 272 9.21 12.80 2.88
C ILE A 272 10.16 13.79 2.19
N ASP A 273 11.21 14.25 2.86
CA ASP A 273 12.25 15.06 2.24
C ASP A 273 13.18 14.17 1.41
N GLN A 274 13.13 14.35 0.09
CA GLN A 274 13.94 13.59 -0.87
C GLN A 274 15.46 13.72 -0.64
N LYS A 275 15.90 14.73 0.12
CA LYS A 275 17.31 14.97 0.43
C LYS A 275 17.78 14.27 1.70
N LYS A 276 16.91 13.56 2.41
CA LYS A 276 17.21 12.92 3.69
C LYS A 276 16.93 11.43 3.64
N SER A 277 17.73 10.67 4.37
CA SER A 277 17.47 9.26 4.64
C SER A 277 16.38 9.11 5.69
N ALA A 278 15.55 8.07 5.58
CA ALA A 278 14.62 7.70 6.64
C ALA A 278 15.35 7.05 7.82
N LEU A 279 16.27 6.13 7.53
CA LEU A 279 17.02 5.39 8.54
C LEU A 279 18.52 5.43 8.23
N LYS A 280 19.32 5.87 9.20
CA LYS A 280 20.78 5.80 9.17
C LYS A 280 21.27 5.06 10.40
N VAL A 281 22.13 4.07 10.20
CA VAL A 281 22.78 3.31 11.26
C VAL A 281 24.26 3.31 10.96
N GLU A 282 25.03 4.13 11.68
CA GLU A 282 26.44 4.36 11.35
C GLU A 282 27.37 4.25 12.57
N GLY A 283 28.54 3.62 12.39
CA GLY A 283 29.59 3.59 13.42
C GLY A 283 29.26 2.76 14.65
N ASN A 284 28.23 1.91 14.63
CA ASN A 284 27.80 1.13 15.79
C ASN A 284 28.62 -0.17 15.86
N GLU A 285 29.81 -0.08 16.44
CA GLU A 285 30.79 -1.17 16.46
C GLU A 285 30.31 -2.41 17.24
N MET A 286 29.38 -2.27 18.20
CA MET A 286 28.85 -3.40 18.98
C MET A 286 27.55 -3.98 18.42
N LEU A 287 26.98 -3.37 17.37
CA LEU A 287 25.66 -3.73 16.84
C LEU A 287 25.71 -5.02 16.02
N ASN A 288 25.52 -6.15 16.70
CA ASN A 288 25.59 -7.48 16.10
C ASN A 288 24.33 -7.88 15.32
N SER A 289 23.20 -7.20 15.56
CA SER A 289 21.93 -7.46 14.87
C SER A 289 21.20 -6.16 14.54
N ALA A 290 20.75 -6.02 13.29
CA ALA A 290 19.97 -4.88 12.80
C ALA A 290 18.45 -5.15 12.79
N LEU A 291 17.98 -6.17 13.50
CA LEU A 291 16.57 -6.53 13.52
C LEU A 291 15.77 -5.61 14.44
N PHE A 292 14.80 -4.88 13.87
CA PHE A 292 13.75 -4.20 14.64
C PHE A 292 12.63 -5.20 14.99
N PRO A 293 12.17 -5.25 16.26
CA PRO A 293 11.13 -6.20 16.68
C PRO A 293 9.78 -6.01 15.98
N SER A 294 9.34 -4.76 15.82
CA SER A 294 7.96 -4.42 15.43
C SER A 294 7.87 -3.60 14.13
N LEU A 295 8.99 -3.36 13.44
CA LEU A 295 9.02 -2.51 12.26
C LEU A 295 8.19 -3.10 11.11
N LYS A 296 7.23 -2.31 10.61
CA LYS A 296 6.33 -2.69 9.51
C LYS A 296 6.75 -2.03 8.22
N ARG A 297 6.94 -0.70 8.23
CA ARG A 297 7.33 0.07 7.05
C ARG A 297 8.35 1.17 7.35
N ILE A 298 9.21 1.41 6.37
CA ILE A 298 10.04 2.60 6.24
C ILE A 298 9.61 3.30 4.96
N PHE A 299 9.01 4.47 5.08
CA PHE A 299 8.66 5.29 3.93
C PHE A 299 9.73 6.33 3.67
N SER A 300 10.19 6.41 2.42
CA SER A 300 11.16 7.41 2.00
C SER A 300 10.92 7.85 0.57
N THR A 301 10.87 9.16 0.33
CA THR A 301 10.87 9.71 -1.05
C THR A 301 12.28 9.83 -1.63
N SER A 302 13.35 9.62 -0.83
CA SER A 302 14.72 9.50 -1.34
C SER A 302 14.89 8.16 -2.08
N PRO A 303 15.29 8.16 -3.37
CA PRO A 303 15.31 6.97 -4.20
C PRO A 303 16.51 6.03 -3.95
N LEU A 304 17.65 6.58 -3.52
CA LEU A 304 18.92 5.83 -3.43
C LEU A 304 19.48 5.77 -2.00
N GLU A 305 19.16 6.76 -1.16
CA GLU A 305 19.77 6.92 0.16
C GLU A 305 18.72 6.87 1.27
N SER A 306 17.67 6.07 1.11
CA SER A 306 16.57 5.99 2.07
C SER A 306 16.92 5.25 3.36
N VAL A 307 17.68 4.16 3.26
CA VAL A 307 18.11 3.33 4.39
C VAL A 307 19.58 2.97 4.25
N ILE A 308 20.39 3.42 5.20
CA ILE A 308 21.86 3.32 5.16
C ILE A 308 22.38 2.64 6.43
N PHE A 309 23.22 1.62 6.26
CA PHE A 309 24.02 0.98 7.29
C PHE A 309 25.50 1.12 6.92
N LYS A 310 26.29 1.83 7.73
CA LYS A 310 27.70 2.11 7.41
C LYS A 310 28.64 2.00 8.60
N ASN A 311 29.79 1.35 8.44
CA ASN A 311 30.82 1.17 9.46
C ASN A 311 30.28 0.61 10.78
N ASN A 312 29.33 -0.33 10.71
CA ASN A 312 28.81 -1.02 11.89
C ASN A 312 29.62 -2.33 12.12
N HIS A 313 29.24 -3.10 13.14
CA HIS A 313 29.83 -4.42 13.39
C HIS A 313 29.85 -5.30 12.12
N GLU A 314 30.97 -5.96 11.85
CA GLU A 314 31.23 -6.71 10.59
C GLU A 314 30.18 -7.79 10.31
N ASN A 315 29.62 -8.41 11.35
CA ASN A 315 28.57 -9.42 11.23
C ASN A 315 27.34 -8.97 10.43
N LEU A 316 27.01 -7.68 10.41
CA LEU A 316 25.87 -7.19 9.61
C LEU A 316 26.07 -7.40 8.10
N LYS A 317 27.33 -7.45 7.62
CA LYS A 317 27.66 -7.75 6.20
C LYS A 317 27.42 -9.21 5.82
N ASN A 318 27.25 -10.07 6.82
CA ASN A 318 27.06 -11.51 6.68
C ASN A 318 25.65 -11.95 7.10
N ASP A 319 24.70 -11.01 7.21
CA ASP A 319 23.30 -11.25 7.57
C ASP A 319 22.32 -10.84 6.45
N PRO A 320 22.28 -11.60 5.34
CA PRO A 320 21.36 -11.31 4.24
C PRO A 320 19.90 -11.37 4.68
N MET A 321 19.56 -12.19 5.68
CA MET A 321 18.18 -12.34 6.14
C MET A 321 17.65 -11.04 6.75
N THR A 322 18.43 -10.40 7.63
CA THR A 322 18.06 -9.10 8.19
C THR A 322 18.05 -8.01 7.11
N CYS A 323 18.98 -8.05 6.16
CA CYS A 323 18.98 -7.13 5.01
C CYS A 323 17.67 -7.21 4.21
N TYR A 324 17.22 -8.43 3.82
CA TYR A 324 15.95 -8.62 3.10
C TYR A 324 14.74 -8.22 3.94
N LYS A 325 14.74 -8.47 5.25
CA LYS A 325 13.65 -8.02 6.13
C LYS A 325 13.51 -6.50 6.11
N ILE A 326 14.64 -5.78 6.24
CA ILE A 326 14.64 -4.31 6.16
C ILE A 326 14.18 -3.86 4.77
N ARG A 327 14.71 -4.45 3.68
CA ARG A 327 14.30 -4.13 2.30
C ARG A 327 12.80 -4.26 2.10
N ASN A 328 12.21 -5.36 2.57
CA ASN A 328 10.78 -5.64 2.42
C ASN A 328 9.90 -4.70 3.25
N SER A 329 10.49 -3.97 4.22
CA SER A 329 9.82 -2.89 4.93
C SER A 329 9.91 -1.55 4.19
N VAL A 330 10.83 -1.35 3.24
CA VAL A 330 11.00 -0.06 2.54
C VAL A 330 9.91 0.15 1.48
N MET A 331 9.34 1.36 1.46
CA MET A 331 8.35 1.81 0.49
C MET A 331 8.76 3.20 -0.05
N PRO A 332 8.93 3.36 -1.39
CA PRO A 332 8.85 2.35 -2.44
C PRO A 332 9.91 1.25 -2.30
N SER A 333 9.64 0.07 -2.85
CA SER A 333 10.62 -1.01 -2.89
C SER A 333 11.77 -0.65 -3.86
N SER A 334 13.00 -1.01 -3.49
CA SER A 334 14.19 -0.82 -4.32
C SER A 334 15.15 -1.97 -4.10
N LEU A 335 15.76 -2.47 -5.18
CA LEU A 335 16.79 -3.52 -5.12
C LEU A 335 18.11 -3.00 -4.53
N TRP A 336 18.33 -1.69 -4.52
CA TRP A 336 19.59 -1.09 -4.05
C TRP A 336 19.54 -0.65 -2.59
N VAL A 337 18.37 -0.75 -1.96
CA VAL A 337 18.12 -0.35 -0.58
C VAL A 337 17.68 -1.58 0.22
N PRO A 338 18.10 -1.77 1.47
CA PRO A 338 19.08 -0.96 2.20
C PRO A 338 20.50 -1.18 1.68
N ASP A 339 21.36 -0.20 1.95
CA ASP A 339 22.79 -0.28 1.68
C ASP A 339 23.54 -0.65 2.97
N PHE A 340 24.25 -1.77 2.98
CA PHE A 340 25.12 -2.21 4.08
C PHE A 340 26.58 -2.13 3.67
N ASP A 341 27.26 -1.04 4.02
CA ASP A 341 28.66 -0.78 3.66
C ASP A 341 28.95 -0.92 2.16
N ASP A 342 28.08 -0.33 1.35
CA ASP A 342 28.10 -0.34 -0.11
C ASP A 342 27.84 -1.76 -0.70
N ILE A 343 27.23 -2.67 0.08
CA ILE A 343 26.87 -4.06 -0.29
C ILE A 343 25.35 -4.23 -0.29
N SER A 344 24.81 -4.73 -1.41
CA SER A 344 23.40 -5.08 -1.56
C SER A 344 23.06 -6.40 -0.84
N CYS A 345 21.79 -6.65 -0.53
CA CYS A 345 21.38 -7.90 0.13
C CYS A 345 21.74 -9.16 -0.69
N GLU A 346 21.78 -9.06 -2.02
CA GLU A 346 22.16 -10.12 -2.95
C GLU A 346 23.65 -10.46 -2.88
N ASP A 347 24.49 -9.45 -2.64
CA ASP A 347 25.95 -9.58 -2.67
C ASP A 347 26.55 -9.99 -1.32
N MET A 348 25.73 -10.04 -0.27
CA MET A 348 26.15 -10.48 1.06
C MET A 348 26.57 -11.94 1.06
N LYS A 349 27.74 -12.22 1.65
CA LYS A 349 28.25 -13.58 1.78
C LYS A 349 27.50 -14.30 2.90
N VAL A 350 26.81 -15.40 2.56
CA VAL A 350 26.31 -16.33 3.56
C VAL A 350 27.51 -17.02 4.21
N VAL A 351 27.77 -16.75 5.48
CA VAL A 351 28.73 -17.55 6.25
C VAL A 351 28.06 -18.90 6.51
N ASN A 352 28.35 -19.88 5.66
CA ASN A 352 28.07 -21.27 5.96
C ASN A 352 28.93 -21.65 7.17
N THR A 353 28.39 -21.57 8.38
CA THR A 353 28.97 -22.28 9.52
C THR A 353 28.99 -23.76 9.16
N PRO A 354 30.16 -24.43 9.13
CA PRO A 354 30.21 -25.88 8.95
C PRO A 354 29.30 -26.53 9.99
N ALA A 355 28.47 -27.49 9.56
CA ALA A 355 27.77 -28.35 10.49
C ALA A 355 28.80 -28.96 11.46
N PRO A 356 28.49 -29.08 12.77
CA PRO A 356 29.42 -29.70 13.70
C PRO A 356 29.79 -31.09 13.17
N GLU A 357 31.09 -31.33 12.96
CA GLU A 357 31.57 -32.66 12.56
C GLU A 357 31.11 -33.68 13.60
N THR A 358 30.22 -34.58 13.19
CA THR A 358 29.82 -35.72 14.00
C THR A 358 31.08 -36.57 14.25
N PRO A 359 31.45 -36.87 15.51
CA PRO A 359 32.66 -37.63 15.78
C PRO A 359 32.55 -39.02 15.17
N ALA A 360 33.60 -39.43 14.45
CA ALA A 360 33.69 -40.74 13.83
C ALA A 360 33.57 -41.85 14.88
N VAL A 361 32.49 -42.64 14.81
CA VAL A 361 32.34 -43.86 15.61
C VAL A 361 33.08 -44.98 14.89
N THR A 362 34.17 -45.45 15.51
CA THR A 362 34.91 -46.64 15.11
C THR A 362 34.00 -47.87 15.21
N GLN A 363 33.63 -48.47 14.07
CA GLN A 363 32.90 -49.75 14.07
C GLN A 363 33.82 -50.89 14.49
N VAL A 364 33.53 -51.50 15.64
CA VAL A 364 34.02 -52.82 16.03
C VAL A 364 33.01 -53.85 15.52
N LEU A 365 33.47 -54.80 14.70
CA LEU A 365 32.67 -55.91 14.20
C LEU A 365 32.14 -56.79 15.33
N GLY A 366 30.83 -57.07 15.30
CA GLY A 366 30.20 -58.12 16.08
C GLY A 366 28.75 -58.33 15.62
N ASN A 367 28.53 -59.33 14.75
CA ASN A 367 27.18 -59.81 14.42
C ASN A 367 26.55 -60.49 15.65
N PRO A 368 25.22 -60.35 15.81
CA PRO A 368 24.42 -61.56 15.81
C PRO A 368 23.13 -61.46 14.99
N ILE A 369 22.74 -62.64 14.51
CA ILE A 369 21.57 -62.98 13.70
C ILE A 369 20.29 -62.87 14.54
N VAL A 370 19.26 -62.18 14.05
CA VAL A 370 17.85 -62.39 14.46
C VAL A 370 16.92 -62.27 13.23
N THR A 371 16.07 -63.27 13.08
CA THR A 371 15.08 -63.51 12.01
C THR A 371 13.87 -62.56 12.05
N PRO A 372 13.19 -62.29 10.91
CA PRO A 372 12.07 -61.34 10.83
C PRO A 372 10.68 -62.00 10.97
N PRO A 373 9.65 -61.27 11.45
CA PRO A 373 8.27 -61.50 11.10
C PRO A 373 7.73 -60.44 10.11
N PRO A 374 6.57 -60.71 9.48
CA PRO A 374 6.32 -60.37 8.08
C PRO A 374 5.61 -59.03 7.87
N GLY A 375 5.66 -58.58 6.62
CA GLY A 375 5.41 -57.20 6.22
C GLY A 375 3.95 -56.77 6.13
N HIS A 376 3.79 -55.47 5.92
CA HIS A 376 2.75 -54.89 5.07
C HIS A 376 3.42 -53.88 4.15
N SER A 377 3.25 -54.13 2.86
CA SER A 377 3.70 -53.30 1.76
C SER A 377 2.76 -52.12 1.60
N GLU A 378 3.29 -50.93 1.40
CA GLU A 378 2.79 -50.05 0.35
C GLU A 378 3.91 -49.10 -0.09
N THR A 379 4.26 -49.23 -1.36
CA THR A 379 5.32 -48.53 -2.06
C THR A 379 4.81 -47.18 -2.56
N CYS A 380 5.50 -46.09 -2.21
CA CYS A 380 5.49 -44.88 -3.03
C CYS A 380 6.82 -44.84 -3.80
N THR A 381 6.74 -45.05 -5.10
CA THR A 381 7.83 -44.85 -6.05
C THR A 381 7.79 -43.41 -6.55
N ASP A 382 8.98 -42.81 -6.56
CA ASP A 382 9.33 -41.63 -7.34
C ASP A 382 8.90 -41.77 -8.80
N ASN A 383 8.51 -40.65 -9.40
CA ASN A 383 8.87 -40.36 -10.78
C ASN A 383 9.01 -38.85 -10.97
N SER A 384 10.27 -38.46 -11.13
CA SER A 384 10.73 -37.22 -11.73
C SER A 384 10.45 -37.17 -13.24
N GLU A 385 10.50 -35.94 -13.75
CA GLU A 385 10.66 -35.50 -15.16
C GLU A 385 9.40 -35.09 -15.95
N GLY A 386 9.28 -33.77 -16.15
CA GLY A 386 9.21 -33.19 -17.50
C GLY A 386 7.83 -33.03 -18.14
N ASN A 387 7.26 -31.82 -18.07
CA ASN A 387 7.23 -30.91 -19.23
C ASN A 387 6.37 -29.67 -18.97
N ILE A 388 6.98 -28.54 -19.30
CA ILE A 388 6.43 -27.19 -19.45
C ILE A 388 5.72 -27.11 -20.82
N TRP A 389 4.78 -26.17 -20.95
CA TRP A 389 4.02 -25.74 -22.14
C TRP A 389 2.62 -26.34 -22.32
N ASN A 390 1.63 -25.74 -21.65
CA ASN A 390 0.35 -25.35 -22.28
C ASN A 390 -0.51 -24.53 -21.31
N SER A 391 -0.22 -23.24 -21.17
CA SER A 391 -1.22 -22.24 -20.79
C SER A 391 -1.39 -21.30 -21.98
N LYS A 392 -2.44 -21.55 -22.76
CA LYS A 392 -2.85 -20.64 -23.83
C LYS A 392 -3.30 -19.31 -23.21
N PRO A 393 -2.91 -18.17 -23.80
CA PRO A 393 -3.32 -16.85 -23.36
C PRO A 393 -4.77 -16.59 -23.79
N ILE A 394 -5.62 -16.14 -22.87
CA ILE A 394 -6.87 -15.46 -23.23
C ILE A 394 -6.45 -14.05 -23.64
N LEU A 395 -6.12 -13.92 -24.93
CA LEU A 395 -5.79 -12.66 -25.57
C LEU A 395 -7.10 -11.98 -26.00
N LEU A 396 -7.27 -10.75 -25.52
CA LEU A 396 -8.02 -9.63 -26.12
C LEU A 396 -9.24 -9.96 -27.00
N ILE A 397 -10.43 -9.68 -26.47
CA ILE A 397 -11.50 -9.06 -27.24
C ILE A 397 -12.08 -7.89 -26.41
N SER A 398 -11.48 -6.71 -26.54
CA SER A 398 -12.15 -5.44 -26.26
C SER A 398 -11.62 -4.34 -27.19
N LEU A 399 -11.61 -4.64 -28.50
CA LEU A 399 -11.64 -3.61 -29.54
C LEU A 399 -13.03 -3.62 -30.16
N PHE A 400 -14.03 -3.19 -29.39
CA PHE A 400 -15.25 -2.57 -29.89
C PHE A 400 -15.84 -1.76 -28.74
N SER A 401 -15.18 -0.64 -28.44
CA SER A 401 -15.87 0.52 -27.92
C SER A 401 -16.94 0.88 -28.96
N CYS A 402 -18.18 0.46 -28.74
CA CYS A 402 -19.30 1.02 -29.47
C CYS A 402 -19.44 2.47 -29.01
N ILE A 403 -18.75 3.36 -29.72
CA ILE A 403 -18.97 4.79 -29.69
C ILE A 403 -20.40 5.03 -30.20
N PHE A 404 -21.25 5.54 -29.33
CA PHE A 404 -22.31 6.49 -29.66
C PHE A 404 -22.38 7.55 -28.58
#